data_AF-A0A6G3Z3L2-F1
#
_entry.id   AF-A0A6G3Z3L2-F1
#
_cell.length_a   1.000
_cell.length_b   1.000
_cell.length_c   1.000
_cell.angle_alpha   90.00
_cell.angle_beta   90.00
_cell.angle_gamma   90.00
#
_symmetry.space_group_name_H-M   'P 1'
#
loop_
_entity.id
_entity.type
_entity.pdbx_description
1 polymer ?
#
loop_
_entity_poly.entity_id
_entity_poly.type
_entity_poly.pdbx_seq_one_letter_code
_entity_poly.pdbx_strand_id
1 'polypeptide(L)' 'MYLLWQINSSQWHQPAGTLSILYGQIGPEAFQQKLANHRPAFLKQIGVDGYDYLPKLLAEYRESL' A
#
# COMPACT_ATOMS: atom_id res chain seq x y z
N MET A 1 -7.66 -0.23 0.78
CA MET A 1 -6.96 -0.32 -0.51
C MET A 1 -7.23 -1.66 -1.19
N TYR A 2 -6.73 -2.80 -0.67
CA TYR A 2 -6.91 -4.12 -1.30
C TYR A 2 -8.38 -4.52 -1.55
N LEU A 3 -9.26 -4.49 -0.55
CA LEU A 3 -10.68 -4.79 -0.73
C LEU A 3 -11.36 -3.87 -1.76
N LEU A 4 -11.04 -2.58 -1.72
CA LEU A 4 -11.58 -1.58 -2.66
C LEU A 4 -11.12 -1.86 -4.09
N TRP A 5 -9.85 -2.27 -4.27
CA TRP A 5 -9.32 -2.72 -5.55
C TRP A 5 -10.03 -3.99 -6.04
N GLN A 6 -10.27 -4.98 -5.18
CA GLN A 6 -10.99 -6.21 -5.55
C GLN A 6 -12.42 -5.97 -6.05
N ILE A 7 -13.08 -4.94 -5.55
CA ILE A 7 -14.44 -4.56 -6.00
C ILE A 7 -14.43 -3.50 -7.10
N ASN A 8 -13.28 -3.23 -7.74
CA ASN A 8 -13.10 -2.21 -8.77
C ASN A 8 -13.52 -0.79 -8.35
N SER A 9 -13.42 -0.46 -7.07
CA SER A 9 -13.76 0.86 -6.54
C SER A 9 -12.56 1.80 -6.60
N SER A 10 -12.65 2.89 -7.36
CA SER A 10 -11.59 3.90 -7.48
C SER A 10 -11.16 4.55 -6.16
N GLN A 11 -11.91 4.35 -5.07
CA GLN A 11 -11.53 4.80 -3.73
C GLN A 11 -10.21 4.18 -3.25
N TRP A 12 -9.75 3.06 -3.83
CA TRP A 12 -8.44 2.49 -3.48
C TRP A 12 -7.26 3.42 -3.84
N HIS A 13 -7.45 4.38 -4.77
CA HIS A 13 -6.42 5.34 -5.18
C HIS A 13 -6.04 6.32 -4.06
N GLN A 14 -6.96 6.67 -3.17
CA GLN A 14 -6.70 7.64 -2.10
C GLN A 14 -5.61 7.15 -1.11
N PRO A 15 -5.71 5.95 -0.50
CA PRO A 15 -4.62 5.42 0.31
C PRO A 15 -3.37 5.08 -0.50
N ALA A 16 -3.51 4.68 -1.78
CA ALA A 16 -2.36 4.40 -2.65
C ALA A 16 -1.54 5.67 -2.93
N GLY A 17 -2.20 6.81 -3.15
CA GLY A 17 -1.56 8.11 -3.33
C GLY A 17 -0.80 8.56 -2.09
N THR A 18 -1.42 8.47 -0.91
CA THR A 18 -0.75 8.81 0.36
C THR A 18 0.49 7.94 0.58
N LEU A 19 0.40 6.64 0.36
CA LEU A 19 1.53 5.73 0.51
C LEU A 19 2.61 5.95 -0.56
N SER A 20 2.23 6.35 -1.78
CA SER A 20 3.18 6.67 -2.86
C SER A 20 3.97 7.95 -2.58
N ILE A 21 3.32 8.96 -2.00
CA ILE A 21 4.00 10.18 -1.52
C ILE A 21 5.00 9.82 -0.43
N LEU A 22 4.58 9.04 0.57
CA LEU A 22 5.48 8.59 1.65
C LEU A 22 6.66 7.78 1.09
N TYR A 23 6.41 6.86 0.17
CA TYR A 23 7.44 6.06 -0.51
C TYR A 23 8.47 6.95 -1.21
N GLY A 24 8.03 8.00 -1.92
CA GLY A 24 8.93 8.96 -2.58
C GLY A 24 9.72 9.83 -1.60
N GLN A 25 9.13 10.23 -0.48
CA GLN A 25 9.77 11.10 0.51
C GLN A 25 10.89 10.41 1.31
N ILE A 26 10.69 9.15 1.69
CA ILE A 26 11.64 8.43 2.55
C ILE A 26 12.52 7.44 1.77
N GLY A 27 12.20 7.20 0.50
CA GLY A 27 12.89 6.25 -0.36
C GLY A 27 12.43 4.78 -0.16
N PRO A 28 12.72 3.92 -1.15
CA PRO A 28 12.24 2.53 -1.19
C PRO A 28 12.63 1.71 0.03
N GLU A 29 13.90 1.79 0.43
CA GLU A 29 14.50 0.95 1.47
C GLU A 29 13.91 1.28 2.85
N ALA A 30 13.88 2.57 3.20
CA ALA A 30 13.30 3.03 4.45
C ALA A 30 11.79 2.77 4.52
N PHE A 31 11.09 2.86 3.39
CA PHE A 31 9.67 2.51 3.31
C PHE A 31 9.44 1.03 3.57
N GLN A 32 10.17 0.13 2.90
CA GLN A 32 10.05 -1.31 3.13
C GLN A 32 10.38 -1.69 4.58
N GLN A 33 11.43 -1.08 5.16
CA GLN A 33 11.79 -1.31 6.55
C GLN A 33 10.69 -0.85 7.50
N LYS A 34 10.12 0.36 7.31
CA LYS A 34 9.00 0.84 8.12
C LYS A 34 7.75 -0.02 7.96
N LEU A 35 7.43 -0.45 6.75
CA LEU A 35 6.29 -1.33 6.48
C LEU A 35 6.43 -2.66 7.21
N ALA A 36 7.62 -3.28 7.14
CA ALA A 36 7.93 -4.52 7.84
C ALA A 36 7.84 -4.36 9.37
N ASN A 37 8.38 -3.26 9.92
CA ASN A 37 8.32 -2.97 11.35
C ASN A 37 6.87 -2.83 11.86
N HIS A 38 5.94 -2.37 11.02
CA HIS A 38 4.53 -2.21 11.37
C HIS A 38 3.66 -3.39 10.92
N ARG A 39 4.24 -4.47 10.38
CA ARG A 39 3.49 -5.62 9.84
C ARG A 39 2.38 -6.12 10.79
N PRO A 40 2.60 -6.31 12.11
CA PRO A 40 1.53 -6.77 13.01
C PRO A 40 0.33 -5.81 13.06
N ALA A 41 0.55 -4.51 12.96
CA ALA A 41 -0.52 -3.50 12.95
C ALA A 41 -1.30 -3.56 11.63
N PHE A 42 -0.61 -3.68 10.50
CA PHE A 42 -1.26 -3.84 9.20
C PHE A 42 -2.08 -5.13 9.13
N LEU A 43 -1.52 -6.27 9.56
CA LEU A 43 -2.24 -7.55 9.53
C LEU A 43 -3.56 -7.49 10.30
N LYS A 44 -3.61 -6.77 11.43
CA LYS A 44 -4.85 -6.58 12.21
C LYS A 44 -5.90 -5.74 11.48
N GLN A 45 -5.49 -4.81 10.62
CA GLN A 45 -6.39 -3.87 9.95
C GLN A 45 -6.83 -4.34 8.56
N ILE A 46 -5.92 -4.94 7.80
CA ILE A 46 -6.14 -5.27 6.38
C ILE A 46 -5.92 -6.75 6.06
N GLY A 47 -5.62 -7.57 7.06
CA GLY A 47 -5.34 -9.00 6.88
C GLY A 47 -3.99 -9.28 6.21
N VAL A 48 -3.71 -10.58 6.04
CA VAL A 48 -2.50 -11.08 5.36
C VAL A 48 -2.52 -10.66 3.89
N ASP A 49 -3.61 -10.95 3.19
CA ASP A 49 -3.73 -10.64 1.76
C ASP A 49 -3.57 -9.14 1.48
N GLY A 50 -4.19 -8.28 2.29
CA GLY A 50 -4.09 -6.84 2.11
C GLY A 50 -2.68 -6.31 2.31
N TYR A 51 -1.90 -6.90 3.22
CA TYR A 51 -0.50 -6.56 3.43
C TYR A 51 0.38 -7.09 2.29
N ASP A 52 0.21 -8.35 1.90
CA ASP A 52 1.03 -8.99 0.87
C ASP A 52 0.79 -8.37 -0.51
N TYR A 53 -0.43 -7.90 -0.80
CA TYR A 53 -0.74 -7.18 -2.03
C TYR A 53 -0.34 -5.70 -2.03
N LEU A 54 -0.02 -5.12 -0.87
CA LEU A 54 0.26 -3.69 -0.76
C LEU A 54 1.37 -3.22 -1.73
N PRO A 55 2.54 -3.89 -1.84
CA PRO A 55 3.58 -3.49 -2.78
C PRO A 55 3.13 -3.49 -4.24
N LYS A 56 2.33 -4.50 -4.63
CA LYS A 56 1.79 -4.62 -5.99
C LYS A 56 0.84 -3.47 -6.31
N LEU A 57 -0.10 -3.18 -5.41
CA LEU A 57 -1.08 -2.11 -5.60
C LEU A 57 -0.43 -0.72 -5.65
N LEU A 58 0.65 -0.51 -4.89
CA LEU A 58 1.42 0.74 -4.98
C LEU A 58 2.17 0.85 -6.31
N ALA A 59 2.69 -0.25 -6.85
CA ALA A 59 3.30 -0.25 -8.18
C ALA A 59 2.25 0.06 -9.26
N GLU A 60 1.11 -0.64 -9.25
CA GLU A 60 0.00 -0.40 -10.18
C GLU A 60 -0.48 1.07 -10.13
N TYR A 61 -0.63 1.64 -8.93
CA TYR A 61 -1.03 3.05 -8.80
C TYR A 61 0.00 3.99 -9.42
N ARG A 62 1.29 3.80 -9.16
CA ARG A 62 2.36 4.66 -9.69
C ARG A 62 2.51 4.53 -11.21
N GLU A 63 2.24 3.36 -11.78
CA GLU A 63 2.24 3.14 -13.23
C GLU A 63 1.00 3.74 -13.92
N SER A 64 -0.08 3.99 -13.16
CA SER A 64 -1.30 4.62 -13.65
C SER A 64 -1.28 6.15 -13.64
N LEU A 65 -0.28 6.77 -13.02
CA LEU A 65 -0.04 8.22 -12.99
C LEU A 65 0.58 8.70 -14.31
#